data_AF-A0A433BCY8-F1
#
_entry.id   AF-A0A433BCY8-F1
#
_cell.length_a   1.000
_cell.length_b   1.000
_cell.length_c   1.000
_cell.angle_alpha   90.00
_cell.angle_beta   90.00
_cell.angle_gamma   90.00
#
_symmetry.space_group_name_H-M   'P 1'
#
loop_
_entity.id
_entity.type
_entity.pdbx_description
1 polymer ?
#
loop_
_entity_poly.entity_id
_entity_poly.type
_entity_poly.pdbx_seq_one_letter_code
_entity_poly.pdbx_strand_id
1 'polypeptide(L)'
;MDIQQLKLMAGRVRGLLEQSKHTIGHNQSLDLIAALPGLRNWPEVQAFPDRVTACELDATSAGRLGFRLKRKFDLNLTPQAILGHLSPSASTNTALAPQIWPTGPQPGIYVTDSQEAIDALLANYEDATDGALIYAERAGNHWEGSIDLGEGGLWSSGLWRVPSGTLLVVGPLLFDQQSWNSTRDRLEMACLIAQGAGHRVAVLIDTPTPEAMFEDVRLIVRSAQPEGEDYEAALLGSVSAEGALQLRQPFATSRPVLAQVPNVATPDAIPASVRNQLANALAGKTSGLLLFGSSEIEEHSAIELVAASLAMTEHAGPAARIMPRHRPTPAKDWLVPQAIQQLPFLPSIESAYAQGYRRMIVSPHYTRAELMKQFSGDVLFISGTYGSVVDDVFMRFFVAGSLKREEDLLSSVLAILGVAYAHGSHGRESICDLYLPDRAKVVVPAKDDDLTQFIQDGRVVRWQDELVQLLGEGRLTRSAVQTALKRNRHVADFLSSLS
;
A
#
# COMPACT_ATOMS: atom_id res chain seq x y z
N MET A 1 -29.21 -13.78 -10.79
CA MET A 1 -28.30 -12.64 -11.08
C MET A 1 -26.94 -12.97 -10.51
N ASP A 2 -25.87 -12.29 -10.91
CA ASP A 2 -24.56 -12.42 -10.25
C ASP A 2 -24.21 -11.17 -9.42
N ILE A 3 -23.12 -11.24 -8.63
CA ILE A 3 -22.67 -10.14 -7.77
C ILE A 3 -22.23 -8.93 -8.62
N GLN A 4 -21.71 -9.14 -9.83
CA GLN A 4 -21.29 -8.05 -10.72
C GLN A 4 -22.50 -7.30 -11.27
N GLN A 5 -23.55 -8.02 -11.67
CA GLN A 5 -24.84 -7.44 -12.05
C GLN A 5 -25.42 -6.61 -10.91
N LEU A 6 -25.31 -7.06 -9.65
CA LEU A 6 -25.71 -6.27 -8.49
C LEU A 6 -24.85 -5.02 -8.29
N LYS A 7 -23.52 -5.10 -8.43
CA LYS A 7 -22.62 -3.93 -8.35
C LYS A 7 -22.95 -2.91 -9.45
N LEU A 8 -23.18 -3.37 -10.68
CA LEU A 8 -23.59 -2.54 -11.81
C LEU A 8 -24.94 -1.86 -11.53
N MET A 9 -25.90 -2.60 -10.98
CA MET A 9 -27.19 -2.04 -10.58
C MET A 9 -27.09 -1.07 -9.40
N ALA A 10 -26.16 -1.28 -8.45
CA ALA A 10 -25.88 -0.32 -7.38
C ALA A 10 -25.45 1.04 -7.93
N GLY A 11 -24.57 1.02 -8.95
CA GLY A 11 -24.19 2.23 -9.69
C GLY A 11 -25.38 2.93 -10.35
N ARG A 12 -26.32 2.16 -10.92
CA ARG A 12 -27.56 2.71 -11.52
C ARG A 12 -28.49 3.32 -10.47
N VAL A 13 -28.66 2.67 -9.31
CA VAL A 13 -29.47 3.19 -8.19
C VAL A 13 -28.87 4.47 -7.61
N ARG A 14 -27.54 4.55 -7.51
CA ARG A 14 -26.87 5.78 -7.12
C ARG A 14 -27.20 6.92 -8.10
N GLY A 15 -27.10 6.67 -9.40
CA GLY A 15 -27.44 7.68 -10.42
C GLY A 15 -28.90 8.12 -10.37
N LEU A 16 -29.83 7.21 -10.10
CA LEU A 16 -31.25 7.52 -9.91
C LEU A 16 -31.49 8.43 -8.69
N LEU A 17 -30.77 8.19 -7.58
CA LEU A 17 -30.85 9.01 -6.38
C LEU A 17 -30.23 10.39 -6.59
N GLU A 18 -29.11 10.48 -7.29
CA GLU A 18 -28.47 11.75 -7.65
C GLU A 18 -29.40 12.62 -8.52
N GLN A 19 -30.07 12.03 -9.52
CA GLN A 19 -31.09 12.71 -10.33
C GLN A 19 -32.24 13.25 -9.48
N SER A 20 -32.52 12.59 -8.36
CA SER A 20 -33.56 12.97 -7.39
C SER A 20 -33.02 13.87 -6.27
N LYS A 21 -31.81 14.43 -6.41
CA LYS A 21 -31.13 15.30 -5.43
C LYS A 21 -30.76 14.62 -4.11
N HIS A 22 -30.56 13.31 -4.12
CA HIS A 22 -30.05 12.53 -2.99
C HIS A 22 -28.64 12.02 -3.29
N THR A 23 -27.64 12.53 -2.58
CA THR A 23 -26.25 12.10 -2.70
C THR A 23 -25.97 10.95 -1.74
N ILE A 24 -25.44 9.83 -2.25
CA ILE A 24 -25.04 8.67 -1.44
C ILE A 24 -23.67 8.13 -1.85
N GLY A 25 -22.93 7.58 -0.89
CA GLY A 25 -21.63 6.94 -1.14
C GLY A 25 -21.76 5.55 -1.77
N HIS A 26 -20.64 5.02 -2.28
CA HIS A 26 -20.59 3.69 -2.92
C HIS A 26 -21.09 2.56 -2.00
N ASN A 27 -20.57 2.48 -0.78
CA ASN A 27 -20.98 1.45 0.20
C ASN A 27 -22.48 1.55 0.52
N GLN A 28 -23.03 2.76 0.56
CA GLN A 28 -24.46 2.98 0.76
C GLN A 28 -25.27 2.50 -0.45
N SER A 29 -24.79 2.70 -1.67
CA SER A 29 -25.46 2.20 -2.88
C SER A 29 -25.46 0.66 -2.95
N LEU A 30 -24.37 0.03 -2.49
CA LEU A 30 -24.27 -1.42 -2.35
C LEU A 30 -25.24 -1.95 -1.28
N ASP A 31 -25.37 -1.25 -0.15
CA ASP A 31 -26.34 -1.59 0.89
C ASP A 31 -27.80 -1.45 0.41
N LEU A 32 -28.06 -0.50 -0.50
CA LEU A 32 -29.38 -0.34 -1.09
C LEU A 32 -29.69 -1.46 -2.07
N ILE A 33 -28.74 -1.82 -2.94
CA ILE A 33 -28.98 -2.84 -3.96
C ILE A 33 -29.18 -4.24 -3.38
N ALA A 34 -28.66 -4.51 -2.18
CA ALA A 34 -28.93 -5.73 -1.42
C ALA A 34 -30.45 -6.01 -1.27
N ALA A 35 -31.31 -4.99 -1.42
CA ALA A 35 -32.76 -5.17 -1.41
C ALA A 35 -33.29 -6.10 -2.49
N LEU A 36 -32.66 -6.16 -3.68
CA LEU A 36 -33.11 -6.98 -4.81
C LEU A 36 -33.19 -8.46 -4.41
N PRO A 37 -32.10 -9.11 -3.94
CA PRO A 37 -32.14 -10.48 -3.43
C PRO A 37 -32.86 -10.61 -2.07
N GLY A 38 -33.38 -9.51 -1.51
CA GLY A 38 -34.06 -9.49 -0.20
C GLY A 38 -33.10 -9.55 0.98
N LEU A 39 -31.92 -8.95 0.84
CA LEU A 39 -30.85 -8.88 1.84
C LEU A 39 -30.76 -7.46 2.43
N ARG A 40 -30.21 -7.33 3.64
CA ARG A 40 -30.24 -6.06 4.39
C ARG A 40 -29.15 -5.09 3.96
N ASN A 41 -27.96 -5.58 3.67
CA ASN A 41 -26.77 -4.79 3.39
C ASN A 41 -25.78 -5.58 2.51
N TRP A 42 -24.68 -4.95 2.11
CA TRP A 42 -23.67 -5.56 1.27
C TRP A 42 -22.93 -6.75 1.91
N PRO A 43 -22.57 -6.74 3.22
CA PRO A 43 -22.03 -7.91 3.88
C PRO A 43 -22.91 -9.17 3.77
N GLU A 44 -24.23 -9.03 3.83
CA GLU A 44 -25.15 -10.15 3.61
C GLU A 44 -25.13 -10.65 2.16
N VAL A 45 -24.94 -9.76 1.17
CA VAL A 45 -24.79 -10.15 -0.24
C VAL A 45 -23.56 -11.05 -0.41
N GLN A 46 -22.46 -10.72 0.28
CA GLN A 46 -21.24 -11.54 0.27
C GLN A 46 -21.40 -12.85 1.05
N ALA A 47 -22.17 -12.86 2.14
CA ALA A 47 -22.40 -14.06 2.95
C ALA A 47 -23.40 -15.07 2.34
N PHE A 48 -24.27 -14.63 1.42
CA PHE A 48 -25.33 -15.46 0.82
C PHE A 48 -25.34 -15.39 -0.73
N PRO A 49 -24.27 -15.84 -1.41
CA PRO A 49 -24.17 -15.80 -2.87
C PRO A 49 -25.28 -16.60 -3.56
N ASP A 50 -25.75 -17.71 -2.99
CA ASP A 50 -26.84 -18.51 -3.58
C ASP A 50 -28.15 -17.72 -3.70
N ARG A 51 -28.40 -16.79 -2.76
CA ARG A 51 -29.59 -15.91 -2.81
C ARG A 51 -29.47 -14.85 -3.89
N VAL A 52 -28.25 -14.44 -4.23
CA VAL A 52 -27.96 -13.54 -5.35
C VAL A 52 -28.20 -14.28 -6.66
N THR A 53 -27.63 -15.49 -6.77
CA THR A 53 -27.78 -16.36 -7.94
C THR A 53 -29.24 -16.65 -8.24
N ALA A 54 -30.02 -17.02 -7.22
CA ALA A 54 -31.45 -17.32 -7.33
C ALA A 54 -32.35 -16.08 -7.54
N CYS A 55 -31.82 -14.86 -7.39
CA CYS A 55 -32.61 -13.65 -7.60
C CYS A 55 -32.69 -13.32 -9.10
N GLU A 56 -33.90 -13.17 -9.61
CA GLU A 56 -34.16 -12.61 -10.94
C GLU A 56 -34.51 -11.13 -10.83
N LEU A 57 -34.19 -10.35 -11.86
CA LEU A 57 -34.59 -8.94 -11.94
C LEU A 57 -36.01 -8.86 -12.52
N ASP A 58 -36.98 -8.85 -11.62
CA ASP A 58 -38.41 -8.92 -11.89
C ASP A 58 -39.19 -7.86 -11.07
N ALA A 59 -40.52 -7.79 -11.25
CA ALA A 59 -41.34 -6.83 -10.52
C ALA A 59 -41.27 -7.03 -9.00
N THR A 60 -41.03 -8.25 -8.54
CA THR A 60 -40.95 -8.60 -7.12
C THR A 60 -39.68 -8.04 -6.48
N SER A 61 -38.51 -8.31 -7.06
CA SER A 61 -37.21 -7.80 -6.60
C SER A 61 -37.14 -6.27 -6.72
N ALA A 62 -37.60 -5.71 -7.85
CA ALA A 62 -37.72 -4.26 -8.03
C ALA A 62 -38.65 -3.61 -7.00
N GLY A 63 -39.74 -4.28 -6.63
CA GLY A 63 -40.65 -3.83 -5.56
C GLY A 63 -39.98 -3.74 -4.19
N ARG A 64 -39.08 -4.69 -3.85
CA ARG A 64 -38.31 -4.64 -2.59
C ARG A 64 -37.36 -3.44 -2.56
N LEU A 65 -36.71 -3.16 -3.68
CA LEU A 65 -35.86 -1.98 -3.82
C LEU A 65 -36.71 -0.70 -3.74
N GLY A 66 -37.86 -0.65 -4.42
CA GLY A 66 -38.77 0.50 -4.38
C GLY A 66 -39.26 0.81 -2.98
N PHE A 67 -39.61 -0.22 -2.19
CA PHE A 67 -39.93 -0.05 -0.78
C PHE A 67 -38.77 0.56 0.02
N ARG A 68 -37.53 0.13 -0.23
CA ARG A 68 -36.33 0.65 0.44
C ARG A 68 -36.04 2.10 0.05
N LEU A 69 -36.19 2.44 -1.22
CA LEU A 69 -36.01 3.80 -1.74
C LEU A 69 -37.06 4.76 -1.18
N LYS A 70 -38.34 4.36 -1.16
CA LYS A 70 -39.42 5.11 -0.54
C LYS A 70 -39.16 5.34 0.95
N ARG A 71 -38.76 4.30 1.69
CA ARG A 71 -38.55 4.41 3.15
C ARG A 71 -37.34 5.26 3.52
N LYS A 72 -36.24 5.21 2.76
CA LYS A 72 -34.99 5.91 3.09
C LYS A 72 -34.87 7.30 2.49
N PHE A 73 -35.49 7.54 1.33
CA PHE A 73 -35.30 8.76 0.55
C PHE A 73 -36.61 9.40 0.08
N ASP A 74 -37.77 8.91 0.52
CA ASP A 74 -39.10 9.35 0.07
C ASP A 74 -39.31 9.27 -1.46
N LEU A 75 -38.50 8.42 -2.13
CA LEU A 75 -38.54 8.26 -3.58
C LEU A 75 -39.58 7.20 -3.97
N ASN A 76 -40.74 7.66 -4.42
CA ASN A 76 -41.88 6.79 -4.77
C ASN A 76 -41.87 6.42 -6.25
N LEU A 77 -41.25 5.27 -6.57
CA LEU A 77 -41.19 4.72 -7.93
C LEU A 77 -41.96 3.42 -8.03
N THR A 78 -42.62 3.21 -9.17
CA THR A 78 -43.28 1.93 -9.46
C THR A 78 -42.22 0.84 -9.72
N PRO A 79 -42.50 -0.44 -9.43
CA PRO A 79 -41.59 -1.53 -9.77
C PRO A 79 -41.19 -1.53 -11.26
N GLN A 80 -42.09 -1.15 -12.16
CA GLN A 80 -41.82 -1.03 -13.59
C GLN A 80 -40.86 0.11 -13.92
N ALA A 81 -40.98 1.27 -13.26
CA ALA A 81 -40.03 2.37 -13.42
C ALA A 81 -38.64 1.96 -12.92
N ILE A 82 -38.58 1.27 -11.77
CA ILE A 82 -37.33 0.74 -11.22
C ILE A 82 -36.71 -0.28 -12.17
N LEU A 83 -37.50 -1.22 -12.72
CA LEU A 83 -37.03 -2.13 -13.76
C LEU A 83 -36.54 -1.38 -15.00
N GLY A 84 -37.21 -0.31 -15.42
CA GLY A 84 -36.74 0.53 -16.53
C GLY A 84 -35.37 1.18 -16.26
N HIS A 85 -35.10 1.57 -15.00
CA HIS A 85 -33.81 2.12 -14.58
C HIS A 85 -32.73 1.05 -14.34
N LEU A 86 -33.13 -0.16 -13.96
CA LEU A 86 -32.22 -1.26 -13.61
C LEU A 86 -31.93 -2.20 -14.78
N SER A 87 -32.85 -2.36 -15.72
CA SER A 87 -32.67 -3.17 -16.91
C SER A 87 -31.80 -2.43 -17.93
N PRO A 88 -30.86 -3.12 -18.60
CA PRO A 88 -30.27 -2.56 -19.81
C PRO A 88 -31.41 -2.31 -20.80
N SER A 89 -31.48 -1.10 -21.37
CA SER A 89 -32.48 -0.80 -22.39
C SER A 89 -32.26 -1.74 -23.58
N ALA A 90 -33.08 -2.79 -23.68
CA ALA A 90 -33.25 -3.56 -24.91
C ALA A 90 -34.06 -2.73 -25.91
N SER A 91 -33.51 -1.59 -26.33
CA SER A 91 -33.90 -0.98 -27.58
C SER A 91 -32.98 -1.56 -28.64
N THR A 92 -33.58 -2.36 -29.51
CA THR A 92 -33.13 -2.64 -30.87
C THR A 92 -32.66 -1.36 -31.55
N ASN A 93 -31.38 -1.06 -31.40
CA ASN A 93 -30.59 -0.36 -32.40
C ASN A 93 -29.37 -1.26 -32.66
N THR A 94 -29.50 -2.12 -33.65
CA THR A 94 -28.39 -2.60 -34.49
C THR A 94 -27.86 -1.47 -35.38
N ALA A 95 -27.78 -0.25 -34.84
CA ALA A 95 -26.70 0.65 -35.17
C ALA A 95 -25.66 0.34 -34.10
N LEU A 96 -24.55 -0.29 -34.48
CA LEU A 96 -23.34 -0.39 -33.65
C LEU A 96 -23.24 0.92 -32.86
N ALA A 97 -23.24 0.87 -31.53
CA ALA A 97 -22.88 2.04 -30.75
C ALA A 97 -21.60 2.60 -31.38
N PRO A 98 -21.56 3.88 -31.78
CA PRO A 98 -20.51 4.38 -32.67
C PRO A 98 -19.15 4.09 -32.03
N GLN A 99 -18.38 3.19 -32.63
CA GLN A 99 -17.08 2.85 -32.09
C GLN A 99 -16.13 4.01 -32.39
N ILE A 100 -15.50 4.55 -31.36
CA ILE A 100 -14.45 5.54 -31.55
C ILE A 100 -13.15 4.79 -31.85
N TRP A 101 -12.47 5.24 -32.89
CA TRP A 101 -11.23 4.64 -33.37
C TRP A 101 -11.34 3.13 -33.68
N PRO A 102 -12.23 2.72 -34.62
CA PRO A 102 -12.47 1.31 -34.94
C PRO A 102 -11.26 0.63 -35.60
N THR A 103 -10.44 1.40 -36.32
CA THR A 103 -9.16 0.95 -36.91
C THR A 103 -7.99 1.02 -35.93
N GLY A 104 -8.22 1.52 -34.71
CA GLY A 104 -7.20 1.68 -33.70
C GLY A 104 -6.80 0.36 -33.03
N PRO A 105 -5.77 0.39 -32.17
CA PRO A 105 -5.27 -0.78 -31.41
C PRO A 105 -6.36 -1.47 -30.59
N GLN A 106 -6.18 -2.71 -30.15
CA GLN A 106 -7.24 -3.43 -29.42
C GLN A 106 -7.60 -2.72 -28.08
N PRO A 107 -8.89 -2.66 -27.68
CA PRO A 107 -9.28 -2.21 -26.34
C PRO A 107 -8.63 -3.04 -25.23
N GLY A 108 -8.15 -2.35 -24.20
CA GLY A 108 -7.29 -2.95 -23.17
C GLY A 108 -6.44 -1.89 -22.46
N ILE A 109 -5.62 -2.37 -21.54
CA ILE A 109 -4.70 -1.55 -20.76
C ILE A 109 -3.32 -1.52 -21.42
N TYR A 110 -2.81 -0.31 -21.58
CA TYR A 110 -1.46 -0.02 -22.06
C TYR A 110 -0.77 0.85 -21.02
N VAL A 111 0.46 0.49 -20.65
CA VAL A 111 1.19 1.19 -19.58
C VAL A 111 2.44 1.88 -20.10
N THR A 112 2.84 2.97 -19.46
CA THR A 112 4.09 3.67 -19.72
C THR A 112 4.55 4.40 -18.47
N ASP A 113 5.86 4.67 -18.38
CA ASP A 113 6.50 5.50 -17.37
C ASP A 113 6.87 6.90 -17.88
N SER A 114 6.53 7.23 -19.13
CA SER A 114 6.86 8.51 -19.78
C SER A 114 5.61 9.35 -20.04
N GLN A 115 5.66 10.60 -19.55
CA GLN A 115 4.63 11.61 -19.86
C GLN A 115 4.67 11.98 -21.34
N GLU A 116 5.85 12.02 -21.95
CA GLU A 116 6.03 12.33 -23.38
C GLU A 116 5.34 11.28 -24.27
N ALA A 117 5.37 10.00 -23.87
CA ALA A 117 4.65 8.93 -24.56
C ALA A 117 3.11 9.11 -24.48
N ILE A 118 2.60 9.61 -23.35
CA ILE A 118 1.18 9.96 -23.19
C ILE A 118 0.83 11.15 -24.09
N ASP A 119 1.65 12.20 -24.10
CA ASP A 119 1.40 13.41 -24.91
C ASP A 119 1.40 13.07 -26.41
N ALA A 120 2.32 12.22 -26.85
CA ALA A 120 2.36 11.71 -28.23
C ALA A 120 1.12 10.84 -28.55
N LEU A 121 0.66 10.02 -27.60
CA LEU A 121 -0.55 9.21 -27.78
C LEU A 121 -1.79 10.08 -27.94
N LEU A 122 -1.91 11.15 -27.15
CA LEU A 122 -3.01 12.10 -27.22
C LEU A 122 -3.08 12.77 -28.61
N ALA A 123 -1.94 13.22 -29.13
CA ALA A 123 -1.83 13.78 -30.47
C ALA A 123 -2.25 12.77 -31.56
N ASN A 124 -1.71 11.54 -31.49
CA ASN A 124 -2.04 10.49 -32.46
C ASN A 124 -3.53 10.12 -32.43
N TYR A 125 -4.13 10.12 -31.24
CA TYR A 125 -5.54 9.82 -31.07
C TYR A 125 -6.43 10.89 -31.69
N GLU A 126 -6.10 12.17 -31.45
CA GLU A 126 -6.81 13.31 -32.02
C GLU A 126 -6.80 13.25 -33.56
N ASP A 127 -5.62 13.05 -34.15
CA ASP A 127 -5.44 12.90 -35.60
C ASP A 127 -6.23 11.71 -36.17
N ALA A 128 -6.21 10.57 -35.48
CA ALA A 128 -6.85 9.34 -35.95
C ALA A 128 -8.37 9.31 -35.76
N THR A 129 -8.92 10.21 -34.95
CA THR A 129 -10.36 10.23 -34.61
C THR A 129 -11.07 11.51 -35.01
N ASP A 130 -10.38 12.44 -35.66
CA ASP A 130 -10.91 13.75 -36.06
C ASP A 130 -11.42 14.54 -34.84
N GLY A 131 -10.61 14.54 -33.76
CA GLY A 131 -10.92 15.30 -32.54
C GLY A 131 -11.91 14.65 -31.58
N ALA A 132 -11.96 13.31 -31.49
CA ALA A 132 -12.81 12.66 -30.50
C ALA A 132 -12.39 13.01 -29.05
N LEU A 133 -13.38 13.08 -28.16
CA LEU A 133 -13.16 13.42 -26.76
C LEU A 133 -12.31 12.37 -26.04
N ILE A 134 -11.37 12.84 -25.25
CA ILE A 134 -10.49 12.02 -24.40
C ILE A 134 -10.97 12.18 -22.96
N TYR A 135 -10.92 11.13 -22.15
CA TYR A 135 -11.20 11.26 -20.72
C TYR A 135 -9.92 10.99 -19.94
N ALA A 136 -9.51 11.93 -19.11
CA ALA A 136 -8.20 11.88 -18.49
C ALA A 136 -8.24 12.23 -17.00
N GLU A 137 -7.36 11.60 -16.25
CA GLU A 137 -6.88 12.09 -14.96
C GLU A 137 -5.71 13.08 -15.18
N ARG A 138 -4.93 13.35 -14.13
CA ARG A 138 -3.82 14.32 -14.15
C ARG A 138 -2.80 14.10 -15.27
N ALA A 139 -2.56 12.87 -15.70
CA ALA A 139 -1.62 12.57 -16.78
C ALA A 139 -2.06 13.09 -18.15
N GLY A 140 -3.35 13.34 -18.39
CA GLY A 140 -3.83 13.81 -19.70
C GLY A 140 -4.75 15.03 -19.65
N ASN A 141 -5.11 15.52 -18.45
CA ASN A 141 -6.08 16.61 -18.29
C ASN A 141 -5.59 17.99 -18.77
N HIS A 142 -4.32 18.12 -19.15
CA HIS A 142 -3.77 19.33 -19.75
C HIS A 142 -4.06 19.42 -21.26
N TRP A 143 -4.54 18.34 -21.89
CA TRP A 143 -4.87 18.31 -23.31
C TRP A 143 -6.19 19.01 -23.59
N GLU A 144 -6.26 19.84 -24.63
CA GLU A 144 -7.42 20.69 -24.92
C GLU A 144 -8.70 19.88 -25.18
N GLY A 145 -8.58 18.74 -25.86
CA GLY A 145 -9.69 17.81 -26.12
C GLY A 145 -10.04 16.86 -24.96
N SER A 146 -9.45 17.04 -23.77
CA SER A 146 -9.67 16.16 -22.63
C SER A 146 -10.82 16.61 -21.72
N ILE A 147 -11.56 15.62 -21.21
CA ILE A 147 -12.52 15.75 -20.13
C ILE A 147 -11.85 15.24 -18.85
N ASP A 148 -11.69 16.11 -17.87
CA ASP A 148 -11.18 15.75 -16.55
C ASP A 148 -12.17 14.81 -15.85
N LEU A 149 -11.67 13.64 -15.46
CA LEU A 149 -12.42 12.65 -14.69
C LEU A 149 -12.65 13.08 -13.23
N GLY A 150 -11.95 14.11 -12.75
CA GLY A 150 -12.12 14.72 -11.44
C GLY A 150 -11.89 13.73 -10.29
N GLU A 151 -12.46 14.03 -9.11
CA GLU A 151 -12.29 13.21 -7.90
C GLU A 151 -12.88 11.80 -8.03
N GLY A 152 -13.87 11.62 -8.92
CA GLY A 152 -14.50 10.33 -9.19
C GLY A 152 -13.65 9.39 -10.06
N GLY A 153 -12.71 9.93 -10.85
CA GLY A 153 -11.80 9.15 -11.69
C GLY A 153 -12.54 8.11 -12.55
N LEU A 154 -11.98 6.90 -12.58
CA LEU A 154 -12.56 5.73 -13.24
C LEU A 154 -13.89 5.24 -12.62
N TRP A 155 -14.30 5.70 -11.43
CA TRP A 155 -15.58 5.33 -10.81
C TRP A 155 -16.77 6.15 -11.33
N SER A 156 -16.55 7.01 -12.34
CA SER A 156 -17.60 7.75 -13.01
C SER A 156 -18.53 6.80 -13.79
N SER A 157 -19.83 6.83 -13.47
CA SER A 157 -20.85 6.04 -14.18
C SER A 157 -21.06 6.48 -15.62
N GLY A 158 -20.62 7.71 -15.97
CA GLY A 158 -20.66 8.23 -17.32
C GLY A 158 -19.80 7.42 -18.29
N LEU A 159 -18.68 6.85 -17.83
CA LEU A 159 -17.74 6.09 -18.67
C LEU A 159 -18.36 4.84 -19.31
N TRP A 160 -19.39 4.27 -18.69
CA TRP A 160 -20.15 3.13 -19.23
C TRP A 160 -21.12 3.51 -20.35
N ARG A 161 -21.36 4.81 -20.54
CA ARG A 161 -22.23 5.36 -21.59
C ARG A 161 -21.43 5.98 -22.73
N VAL A 162 -20.13 6.17 -22.52
CA VAL A 162 -19.20 6.65 -23.54
C VAL A 162 -19.05 5.57 -24.62
N PRO A 163 -18.94 5.94 -25.90
CA PRO A 163 -18.86 4.94 -26.97
C PRO A 163 -17.59 4.08 -26.86
N SER A 164 -17.70 2.81 -27.24
CA SER A 164 -16.59 1.86 -27.13
C SER A 164 -15.39 2.30 -27.97
N GLY A 165 -14.19 1.92 -27.54
CA GLY A 165 -12.92 2.32 -28.16
C GLY A 165 -12.44 3.72 -27.78
N THR A 166 -13.15 4.42 -26.88
CA THR A 166 -12.68 5.71 -26.35
C THR A 166 -11.35 5.55 -25.62
N LEU A 167 -10.48 6.57 -25.76
CA LEU A 167 -9.22 6.64 -25.03
C LEU A 167 -9.44 7.23 -23.63
N LEU A 168 -9.00 6.48 -22.62
CA LEU A 168 -8.93 6.92 -21.24
C LEU A 168 -7.45 7.05 -20.84
N VAL A 169 -7.08 8.15 -20.19
CA VAL A 169 -5.72 8.36 -19.66
C VAL A 169 -5.75 8.42 -18.14
N VAL A 170 -5.04 7.51 -17.49
CA VAL A 170 -5.07 7.30 -16.03
C VAL A 170 -3.69 7.57 -15.44
N GLY A 171 -3.64 8.17 -14.25
CA GLY A 171 -2.40 8.41 -13.53
C GLY A 171 -1.97 9.89 -13.45
N PRO A 172 -0.73 10.16 -13.01
CA PRO A 172 0.30 9.16 -12.70
C PRO A 172 -0.11 8.27 -11.52
N LEU A 173 0.01 6.95 -11.69
CA LEU A 173 -0.15 5.98 -10.62
C LEU A 173 1.20 5.81 -9.91
N LEU A 174 1.23 6.16 -8.63
CA LEU A 174 2.43 6.11 -7.82
C LEU A 174 2.67 4.68 -7.33
N PHE A 175 3.78 4.07 -7.75
CA PHE A 175 4.22 2.76 -7.28
C PHE A 175 5.14 2.94 -6.08
N ASP A 176 4.53 3.10 -4.92
CA ASP A 176 5.18 3.12 -3.62
C ASP A 176 4.36 2.36 -2.57
N GLN A 177 4.96 2.09 -1.40
CA GLN A 177 4.33 1.27 -0.37
C GLN A 177 3.05 1.90 0.19
N GLN A 178 2.99 3.23 0.29
CA GLN A 178 1.83 3.97 0.78
C GLN A 178 0.64 3.87 -0.18
N SER A 179 0.89 3.99 -1.47
CA SER A 179 -0.11 4.14 -2.54
C SER A 179 -0.47 2.80 -3.19
N TRP A 180 0.24 1.71 -2.87
CA TRP A 180 0.07 0.38 -3.45
C TRP A 180 -1.39 -0.07 -3.55
N ASN A 181 -2.17 0.07 -2.46
CA ASN A 181 -3.57 -0.35 -2.43
C ASN A 181 -4.47 0.56 -3.27
N SER A 182 -4.27 1.89 -3.24
CA SER A 182 -5.07 2.79 -4.08
C SER A 182 -4.75 2.60 -5.57
N THR A 183 -3.49 2.31 -5.90
CA THR A 183 -3.05 1.98 -7.25
C THR A 183 -3.68 0.66 -7.72
N ARG A 184 -3.75 -0.34 -6.82
CA ARG A 184 -4.48 -1.59 -7.06
C ARG A 184 -5.94 -1.36 -7.40
N ASP A 185 -6.66 -0.58 -6.60
CA ASP A 185 -8.08 -0.34 -6.81
C ASP A 185 -8.33 0.44 -8.14
N ARG A 186 -7.41 1.34 -8.53
CA ARG A 186 -7.47 2.03 -9.83
C ARG A 186 -7.22 1.09 -11.01
N LEU A 187 -6.22 0.21 -10.92
CA LEU A 187 -5.93 -0.77 -11.96
C LEU A 187 -7.05 -1.81 -12.09
N GLU A 188 -7.66 -2.22 -10.99
CA GLU A 188 -8.87 -3.07 -11.00
C GLU A 188 -9.99 -2.42 -11.82
N MET A 189 -10.31 -1.15 -11.53
CA MET A 189 -11.33 -0.43 -12.28
C MET A 189 -10.97 -0.21 -13.74
N ALA A 190 -9.70 0.03 -14.05
CA ALA A 190 -9.22 0.13 -15.42
C ALA A 190 -9.47 -1.19 -16.19
N CYS A 191 -9.24 -2.34 -15.55
CA CYS A 191 -9.48 -3.66 -16.15
C CYS A 191 -10.96 -3.85 -16.45
N LEU A 192 -11.83 -3.53 -15.47
CA LEU A 192 -13.28 -3.62 -15.61
C LEU A 192 -13.82 -2.74 -16.74
N ILE A 193 -13.30 -1.53 -16.88
CA ILE A 193 -13.73 -0.60 -17.94
C ILE A 193 -13.22 -1.07 -19.32
N ALA A 194 -11.95 -1.48 -19.40
CA ALA A 194 -11.38 -1.97 -20.64
C ALA A 194 -12.13 -3.20 -21.17
N GLN A 195 -12.43 -4.18 -20.32
CA GLN A 195 -13.14 -5.40 -20.71
C GLN A 195 -14.65 -5.19 -20.87
N GLY A 196 -15.27 -4.46 -19.95
CA GLY A 196 -16.73 -4.32 -19.91
C GLY A 196 -17.29 -3.27 -20.88
N ALA A 197 -16.60 -2.13 -21.04
CA ALA A 197 -17.02 -1.05 -21.94
C ALA A 197 -16.25 -1.04 -23.27
N GLY A 198 -15.17 -1.83 -23.38
CA GLY A 198 -14.37 -1.92 -24.60
C GLY A 198 -13.53 -0.66 -24.84
N HIS A 199 -13.03 -0.01 -23.78
CA HIS A 199 -12.21 1.19 -23.88
C HIS A 199 -10.70 0.88 -23.95
N ARG A 200 -9.93 1.86 -24.43
CA ARG A 200 -8.46 1.84 -24.42
C ARG A 200 -8.01 2.65 -23.23
N VAL A 201 -7.26 2.04 -22.31
CA VAL A 201 -6.80 2.72 -21.09
C VAL A 201 -5.29 2.83 -21.13
N ALA A 202 -4.80 4.05 -21.32
CA ALA A 202 -3.39 4.37 -21.18
C ALA A 202 -3.11 4.77 -19.73
N VAL A 203 -2.15 4.11 -19.09
CA VAL A 203 -1.81 4.32 -17.68
C VAL A 203 -0.39 4.83 -17.58
N LEU A 204 -0.23 6.05 -17.04
CA LEU A 204 1.07 6.58 -16.65
C LEU A 204 1.43 6.06 -15.26
N ILE A 205 2.62 5.49 -15.13
CA ILE A 205 3.14 4.89 -13.89
C ILE A 205 4.40 5.64 -13.46
N ASP A 206 4.45 6.04 -12.20
CA ASP A 206 5.66 6.56 -11.58
C ASP A 206 6.21 5.48 -10.65
N THR A 207 7.40 4.95 -10.96
CA THR A 207 7.99 3.80 -10.28
C THR A 207 9.51 3.92 -10.16
N PRO A 208 10.12 3.49 -9.05
CA PRO A 208 11.58 3.42 -8.95
C PRO A 208 12.21 2.30 -9.79
N THR A 209 11.42 1.39 -10.36
CA THR A 209 11.89 0.26 -11.18
C THR A 209 11.14 0.15 -12.51
N PRO A 210 11.37 1.06 -13.47
CA PRO A 210 10.76 1.02 -14.80
C PRO A 210 10.93 -0.34 -15.52
N GLU A 211 12.07 -0.98 -15.34
CA GLU A 211 12.42 -2.27 -15.95
C GLU A 211 11.55 -3.44 -15.48
N ALA A 212 10.88 -3.32 -14.33
CA ALA A 212 9.99 -4.32 -13.76
C ALA A 212 8.51 -3.86 -13.75
N MET A 213 8.21 -2.73 -14.40
CA MET A 213 6.88 -2.09 -14.37
C MET A 213 5.76 -3.05 -14.79
N PHE A 214 5.93 -3.79 -15.88
CA PHE A 214 4.91 -4.72 -16.39
C PHE A 214 4.64 -5.86 -15.41
N GLU A 215 5.70 -6.42 -14.81
CA GLU A 215 5.63 -7.47 -13.81
C GLU A 215 4.93 -7.00 -12.54
N ASP A 216 5.13 -5.74 -12.16
CA ASP A 216 4.48 -5.12 -11.00
C ASP A 216 3.01 -4.77 -11.29
N VAL A 217 2.68 -4.25 -12.48
CA VAL A 217 1.27 -4.09 -12.91
C VAL A 217 0.54 -5.42 -12.87
N ARG A 218 1.12 -6.48 -13.45
CA ARG A 218 0.52 -7.83 -13.40
C ARG A 218 0.35 -8.32 -11.97
N LEU A 219 1.35 -8.11 -11.10
CA LEU A 219 1.28 -8.51 -9.69
C LEU A 219 0.13 -7.79 -8.97
N ILE A 220 0.00 -6.49 -9.17
CA ILE A 220 -1.06 -5.67 -8.57
C ILE A 220 -2.44 -6.16 -9.04
N VAL A 221 -2.62 -6.35 -10.35
CA VAL A 221 -3.89 -6.80 -10.95
C VAL A 221 -4.27 -8.18 -10.42
N ARG A 222 -3.33 -9.13 -10.36
CA ARG A 222 -3.56 -10.46 -9.76
C ARG A 222 -3.99 -10.37 -8.29
N SER A 223 -3.42 -9.43 -7.53
CA SER A 223 -3.78 -9.24 -6.12
C SER A 223 -5.17 -8.62 -5.90
N ALA A 224 -5.73 -7.99 -6.93
CA ALA A 224 -7.08 -7.42 -6.91
C ALA A 224 -8.15 -8.41 -7.41
N GLN A 225 -7.73 -9.39 -8.22
CA GLN A 225 -8.61 -10.29 -8.97
C GLN A 225 -9.48 -11.16 -8.04
N PRO A 226 -10.82 -11.09 -8.15
CA PRO A 226 -11.71 -12.03 -7.49
C PRO A 226 -11.55 -13.44 -8.05
N GLU A 227 -11.85 -14.45 -7.23
CA GLU A 227 -11.78 -15.85 -7.63
C GLU A 227 -12.73 -16.13 -8.82
N GLY A 228 -12.19 -16.66 -9.93
CA GLY A 228 -12.94 -16.98 -11.14
C GLY A 228 -13.04 -15.87 -12.20
N GLU A 229 -12.52 -14.68 -11.94
CA GLU A 229 -12.38 -13.59 -12.93
C GLU A 229 -11.00 -13.68 -13.62
N ASP A 230 -10.81 -13.03 -14.78
CA ASP A 230 -9.51 -12.92 -15.46
C ASP A 230 -9.24 -11.46 -15.86
N TYR A 231 -8.77 -10.65 -14.92
CA TYR A 231 -8.39 -9.25 -15.16
C TYR A 231 -7.08 -9.14 -15.93
N GLU A 232 -6.22 -10.17 -15.89
CA GLU A 232 -4.99 -10.18 -16.67
C GLU A 232 -5.26 -10.13 -18.19
N ALA A 233 -6.37 -10.69 -18.66
CA ALA A 233 -6.78 -10.58 -20.06
C ALA A 233 -6.98 -9.12 -20.53
N ALA A 234 -7.16 -8.16 -19.63
CA ALA A 234 -7.22 -6.74 -19.97
C ALA A 234 -5.84 -6.13 -20.26
N LEU A 235 -4.75 -6.75 -19.81
CA LEU A 235 -3.39 -6.22 -19.90
C LEU A 235 -2.79 -6.51 -21.29
N LEU A 236 -2.72 -5.48 -22.14
CA LEU A 236 -2.38 -5.66 -23.55
C LEU A 236 -0.97 -5.22 -23.94
N GLY A 237 -0.43 -4.16 -23.35
CA GLY A 237 0.95 -3.79 -23.64
C GLY A 237 1.38 -2.41 -23.18
N SER A 238 2.09 -1.68 -24.04
CA SER A 238 2.78 -0.44 -23.69
C SER A 238 2.40 0.73 -24.59
N VAL A 239 2.58 1.95 -24.08
CA VAL A 239 2.57 3.16 -24.93
C VAL A 239 4.01 3.45 -25.34
N SER A 240 4.30 3.49 -26.64
CA SER A 240 5.64 3.79 -27.15
C SER A 240 5.98 5.28 -27.03
N ALA A 241 7.25 5.64 -27.18
CA ALA A 241 7.70 7.02 -27.18
C ALA A 241 7.03 7.86 -28.28
N GLU A 242 6.66 7.24 -29.39
CA GLU A 242 5.93 7.86 -30.50
C GLU A 242 4.41 7.90 -30.27
N GLY A 243 3.92 7.48 -29.11
CA GLY A 243 2.50 7.49 -28.79
C GLY A 243 1.69 6.34 -29.40
N ALA A 244 2.32 5.24 -29.80
CA ALA A 244 1.61 4.07 -30.32
C ALA A 244 1.26 3.10 -29.18
N LEU A 245 0.01 2.60 -29.16
CA LEU A 245 -0.37 1.49 -28.28
C LEU A 245 0.14 0.17 -28.87
N GLN A 246 1.23 -0.34 -28.30
CA GLN A 246 1.91 -1.55 -28.77
C GLN A 246 1.50 -2.76 -27.95
N LEU A 247 1.08 -3.82 -28.62
CA LEU A 247 0.79 -5.10 -27.97
C LEU A 247 2.07 -5.76 -27.47
N ARG A 248 1.99 -6.32 -26.27
CA ARG A 248 3.08 -7.06 -25.64
C ARG A 248 2.57 -8.45 -25.25
N GLN A 249 3.14 -9.50 -25.87
CA GLN A 249 2.80 -10.89 -25.57
C GLN A 249 4.05 -11.72 -25.26
N PRO A 250 4.18 -12.29 -24.05
CA PRO A 250 3.31 -12.10 -22.88
C PRO A 250 3.39 -10.66 -22.32
N PHE A 251 2.32 -10.15 -21.70
CA PHE A 251 2.29 -8.80 -21.13
C PHE A 251 3.45 -8.56 -20.14
N ALA A 252 3.67 -9.52 -19.25
CA ALA A 252 4.79 -9.49 -18.32
C ALA A 252 5.64 -10.76 -18.49
N THR A 253 6.94 -10.55 -18.44
CA THR A 253 7.99 -11.57 -18.64
C THR A 253 8.47 -12.11 -17.30
N SER A 254 9.62 -12.79 -17.30
CA SER A 254 10.33 -13.10 -16.06
C SER A 254 10.83 -11.82 -15.42
N ARG A 255 10.70 -11.73 -14.10
CA ARG A 255 11.26 -10.61 -13.34
C ARG A 255 12.77 -10.51 -13.53
N PRO A 256 13.35 -9.30 -13.42
CA PRO A 256 14.80 -9.12 -13.44
C PRO A 256 15.51 -10.05 -12.45
N VAL A 257 16.71 -10.50 -12.82
CA VAL A 257 17.56 -11.30 -11.92
C VAL A 257 17.93 -10.43 -10.72
N LEU A 258 17.88 -11.01 -9.52
CA LEU A 258 18.29 -10.36 -8.29
C LEU A 258 19.68 -9.71 -8.44
N ALA A 259 19.76 -8.42 -8.13
CA ALA A 259 21.04 -7.72 -8.13
C ALA A 259 21.93 -8.32 -7.03
N GLN A 260 23.08 -8.87 -7.41
CA GLN A 260 24.10 -9.25 -6.45
C GLN A 260 24.81 -8.00 -5.97
N VAL A 261 24.42 -7.51 -4.79
CA VAL A 261 25.02 -6.34 -4.17
C VAL A 261 26.00 -6.81 -3.11
N PRO A 262 27.30 -6.48 -3.21
CA PRO A 262 28.29 -6.86 -2.21
C PRO A 262 27.92 -6.22 -0.87
N ASN A 263 27.93 -6.99 0.21
CA ASN A 263 27.68 -6.46 1.53
C ASN A 263 28.88 -5.64 2.02
N VAL A 264 28.74 -4.32 2.09
CA VAL A 264 29.76 -3.41 2.64
C VAL A 264 29.42 -2.95 4.06
N ALA A 265 28.36 -3.50 4.65
CA ALA A 265 27.95 -3.15 6.01
C ALA A 265 28.96 -3.66 7.04
N THR A 266 29.17 -2.87 8.09
CA THR A 266 29.93 -3.25 9.27
C THR A 266 29.02 -3.17 10.50
N PRO A 267 29.16 -4.06 11.49
CA PRO A 267 28.33 -4.02 12.70
C PRO A 267 28.71 -2.87 13.66
N ASP A 268 29.60 -1.97 13.26
CA ASP A 268 30.26 -1.04 14.17
C ASP A 268 29.36 0.06 14.74
N ALA A 269 28.31 0.46 14.01
CA ALA A 269 27.33 1.39 14.54
C ALA A 269 26.47 0.78 15.68
N ILE A 270 26.42 -0.55 15.78
CA ILE A 270 25.76 -1.22 16.92
C ILE A 270 26.73 -1.19 18.11
N PRO A 271 26.32 -0.62 19.26
CA PRO A 271 27.19 -0.47 20.42
C PRO A 271 27.80 -1.79 20.90
N ALA A 272 29.07 -1.76 21.28
CA ALA A 272 29.83 -2.94 21.65
C ALA A 272 29.21 -3.70 22.85
N SER A 273 28.56 -3.00 23.78
CA SER A 273 27.89 -3.59 24.95
C SER A 273 26.76 -4.56 24.58
N VAL A 274 26.09 -4.34 23.45
CA VAL A 274 24.95 -5.16 23.00
C VAL A 274 25.25 -6.00 21.75
N ARG A 275 26.33 -5.69 21.02
CA ARG A 275 26.64 -6.28 19.70
C ARG A 275 26.65 -7.80 19.69
N ASN A 276 27.34 -8.43 20.65
CA ASN A 276 27.42 -9.90 20.69
C ASN A 276 26.09 -10.56 21.04
N GLN A 277 25.31 -9.95 21.94
CA GLN A 277 23.99 -10.47 22.32
C GLN A 277 23.03 -10.43 21.12
N LEU A 278 23.03 -9.31 20.39
CA LEU A 278 22.24 -9.16 19.18
C LEU A 278 22.69 -10.13 18.08
N ALA A 279 24.01 -10.27 17.85
CA ALA A 279 24.56 -11.21 16.88
C ALA A 279 24.06 -12.64 17.14
N ASN A 280 24.14 -13.09 18.40
CA ASN A 280 23.70 -14.42 18.81
C ASN A 280 22.19 -14.61 18.64
N ALA A 281 21.39 -13.57 18.91
CA ALA A 281 19.94 -13.64 18.74
C ALA A 281 19.51 -13.75 17.27
N LEU A 282 20.26 -13.11 16.37
CA LEU A 282 20.01 -13.10 14.93
C LEU A 282 20.60 -14.32 14.20
N ALA A 283 21.54 -15.03 14.82
CA ALA A 283 22.19 -16.19 14.22
C ALA A 283 21.17 -17.25 13.75
N GLY A 284 21.22 -17.56 12.46
CA GLY A 284 20.32 -18.54 11.83
C GLY A 284 18.86 -18.11 11.71
N LYS A 285 18.49 -16.87 12.09
CA LYS A 285 17.15 -16.33 11.85
C LYS A 285 17.05 -15.77 10.43
N THR A 286 16.07 -16.25 9.69
CA THR A 286 15.85 -15.84 8.28
C THR A 286 14.65 -14.92 8.10
N SER A 287 13.77 -14.83 9.09
CA SER A 287 12.51 -14.09 9.02
C SER A 287 12.08 -13.55 10.39
N GLY A 288 11.26 -12.50 10.37
CA GLY A 288 10.78 -11.78 11.56
C GLY A 288 10.97 -10.27 11.44
N LEU A 289 10.88 -9.55 12.57
CA LEU A 289 11.02 -8.10 12.64
C LEU A 289 12.24 -7.73 13.47
N LEU A 290 13.07 -6.82 12.94
CA LEU A 290 14.22 -6.25 13.62
C LEU A 290 14.04 -4.73 13.70
N LEU A 291 13.84 -4.24 14.93
CA LEU A 291 13.41 -2.88 15.19
C LEU A 291 14.52 -2.08 15.86
N PHE A 292 14.83 -0.91 15.30
CA PHE A 292 15.88 -0.03 15.81
C PHE A 292 15.33 1.36 16.16
N GLY A 293 15.82 1.89 17.27
CA GLY A 293 15.56 3.24 17.73
C GLY A 293 16.85 4.03 17.94
N SER A 294 16.84 5.31 17.57
CA SER A 294 17.87 6.27 17.97
C SER A 294 17.26 7.50 18.65
N SER A 295 17.98 8.07 19.64
CA SER A 295 17.67 9.38 20.20
C SER A 295 18.00 10.55 19.27
N GLU A 296 18.74 10.31 18.19
CA GLU A 296 19.09 11.33 17.20
C GLU A 296 17.95 11.61 16.24
N ILE A 297 17.78 12.89 15.91
CA ILE A 297 16.72 13.35 15.01
C ILE A 297 17.38 13.66 13.68
N GLU A 298 17.32 12.69 12.79
CA GLU A 298 17.86 12.78 11.44
C GLU A 298 16.75 12.54 10.42
N GLU A 299 17.03 12.80 9.14
CA GLU A 299 16.09 12.56 8.04
C GLU A 299 15.63 11.09 7.99
N HIS A 300 16.54 10.16 8.32
CA HIS A 300 16.25 8.73 8.48
C HIS A 300 16.68 8.27 9.87
N SER A 301 15.71 8.14 10.78
CA SER A 301 16.01 7.80 12.17
C SER A 301 16.58 6.38 12.30
N ALA A 302 17.61 6.24 13.15
CA ALA A 302 18.30 4.98 13.43
C ALA A 302 18.91 4.28 12.19
N ILE A 303 19.13 5.01 11.09
CA ILE A 303 19.54 4.42 9.81
C ILE A 303 20.91 3.74 9.87
N GLU A 304 21.82 4.25 10.70
CA GLU A 304 23.14 3.63 10.94
C GLU A 304 23.01 2.26 11.64
N LEU A 305 22.04 2.11 12.56
CA LEU A 305 21.76 0.82 13.21
C LEU A 305 21.14 -0.18 12.21
N VAL A 306 20.21 0.31 11.38
CA VAL A 306 19.64 -0.46 10.27
C VAL A 306 20.75 -0.94 9.33
N ALA A 307 21.66 -0.05 8.92
CA ALA A 307 22.78 -0.38 8.04
C ALA A 307 23.70 -1.43 8.68
N ALA A 308 24.09 -1.24 9.95
CA ALA A 308 24.95 -2.17 10.66
C ALA A 308 24.32 -3.57 10.81
N SER A 309 23.00 -3.66 10.95
CA SER A 309 22.29 -4.94 11.02
C SER A 309 22.34 -5.76 9.73
N LEU A 310 22.59 -5.13 8.58
CA LEU A 310 22.76 -5.85 7.30
C LEU A 310 23.98 -6.78 7.31
N ALA A 311 25.03 -6.43 8.06
CA ALA A 311 26.21 -7.27 8.27
C ALA A 311 25.86 -8.53 9.09
N MET A 312 24.94 -8.41 10.04
CA MET A 312 24.57 -9.48 10.97
C MET A 312 23.50 -10.43 10.40
N THR A 313 22.92 -10.09 9.26
CA THR A 313 21.73 -10.76 8.71
C THR A 313 21.95 -11.30 7.30
N GLU A 314 23.17 -11.29 6.78
CA GLU A 314 23.46 -11.70 5.41
C GLU A 314 22.97 -13.12 5.07
N HIS A 315 23.01 -14.03 6.05
CA HIS A 315 22.49 -15.40 5.93
C HIS A 315 20.98 -15.47 5.67
N ALA A 316 20.21 -14.41 5.93
CA ALA A 316 18.77 -14.37 5.71
C ALA A 316 18.39 -14.08 4.24
N GLY A 317 19.39 -13.90 3.35
CA GLY A 317 19.18 -13.81 1.91
C GLY A 317 19.32 -12.39 1.34
N PRO A 318 18.86 -12.16 0.09
CA PRO A 318 19.04 -10.88 -0.61
C PRO A 318 18.23 -9.76 0.05
N ALA A 319 18.84 -8.57 0.12
CA ALA A 319 18.27 -7.38 0.73
C ALA A 319 17.81 -6.36 -0.30
N ALA A 320 16.68 -5.73 -0.03
CA ALA A 320 16.18 -4.56 -0.76
C ALA A 320 15.69 -3.49 0.22
N ARG A 321 15.56 -2.27 -0.26
CA ARG A 321 14.88 -1.18 0.44
C ARG A 321 13.56 -0.88 -0.26
N ILE A 322 12.52 -0.65 0.52
CA ILE A 322 11.18 -0.40 -0.01
C ILE A 322 10.91 1.10 -0.04
N MET A 323 10.42 1.61 -1.17
CA MET A 323 10.01 3.01 -1.30
C MET A 323 8.79 3.27 -0.41
N PRO A 324 8.91 4.10 0.63
CA PRO A 324 7.80 4.33 1.54
C PRO A 324 6.67 5.11 0.86
N ARG A 325 7.06 6.16 0.14
CA ARG A 325 6.18 7.09 -0.58
C ARG A 325 7.00 7.87 -1.60
N HIS A 326 6.34 8.43 -2.60
CA HIS A 326 6.95 9.48 -3.43
C HIS A 326 7.16 10.76 -2.60
N ARG A 327 8.34 11.37 -2.76
CA ARG A 327 8.72 12.61 -2.09
C ARG A 327 8.84 13.75 -3.11
N PRO A 328 8.44 14.98 -2.74
CA PRO A 328 8.78 16.17 -3.53
C PRO A 328 10.30 16.42 -3.65
N THR A 329 11.10 15.84 -2.75
CA THR A 329 12.55 15.95 -2.75
C THR A 329 13.19 14.55 -2.76
N PRO A 330 13.28 13.89 -3.93
CA PRO A 330 13.79 12.51 -4.05
C PRO A 330 15.23 12.32 -3.57
N ALA A 331 16.04 13.39 -3.61
CA ALA A 331 17.42 13.38 -3.10
C ALA A 331 17.50 12.92 -1.63
N LYS A 332 16.43 13.15 -0.84
CA LYS A 332 16.37 12.71 0.56
C LYS A 332 16.39 11.19 0.71
N ASP A 333 15.85 10.43 -0.24
CA ASP A 333 15.86 8.96 -0.19
C ASP A 333 17.27 8.37 -0.36
N TRP A 334 18.24 9.20 -0.76
CA TRP A 334 19.65 8.84 -0.91
C TRP A 334 20.53 9.32 0.25
N LEU A 335 19.99 10.08 1.21
CA LEU A 335 20.71 10.51 2.41
C LEU A 335 20.78 9.39 3.47
N VAL A 336 21.29 8.23 3.07
CA VAL A 336 21.43 7.02 3.91
C VAL A 336 22.86 6.47 3.79
N PRO A 337 23.32 5.58 4.69
CA PRO A 337 24.65 4.98 4.61
C PRO A 337 24.86 4.22 3.29
N GLN A 338 26.11 4.14 2.82
CA GLN A 338 26.47 3.50 1.54
C GLN A 338 25.93 2.07 1.43
N ALA A 339 25.99 1.30 2.52
CA ALA A 339 25.48 -0.07 2.57
C ALA A 339 23.98 -0.20 2.24
N ILE A 340 23.20 0.85 2.51
CA ILE A 340 21.78 0.93 2.16
C ILE A 340 21.59 1.56 0.78
N GLN A 341 22.38 2.58 0.41
CA GLN A 341 22.27 3.26 -0.90
C GLN A 341 22.41 2.28 -2.08
N GLN A 342 23.30 1.30 -1.95
CA GLN A 342 23.55 0.29 -2.99
C GLN A 342 22.44 -0.76 -3.12
N LEU A 343 21.50 -0.83 -2.18
CA LEU A 343 20.41 -1.81 -2.24
C LEU A 343 19.37 -1.41 -3.30
N PRO A 344 18.78 -2.38 -4.01
CA PRO A 344 17.66 -2.14 -4.91
C PRO A 344 16.53 -1.39 -4.21
N PHE A 345 16.03 -0.34 -4.86
CA PHE A 345 14.92 0.47 -4.33
C PHE A 345 13.62 0.07 -5.00
N LEU A 346 12.82 -0.75 -4.31
CA LEU A 346 11.65 -1.40 -4.90
C LEU A 346 10.36 -0.70 -4.46
N PRO A 347 9.30 -0.74 -5.28
CA PRO A 347 8.09 0.01 -5.01
C PRO A 347 7.29 -0.51 -3.80
N SER A 348 7.35 -1.81 -3.50
CA SER A 348 6.58 -2.42 -2.41
C SER A 348 7.19 -3.72 -1.89
N ILE A 349 6.76 -4.14 -0.71
CA ILE A 349 7.05 -5.44 -0.11
C ILE A 349 6.63 -6.57 -1.05
N GLU A 350 5.48 -6.46 -1.68
CA GLU A 350 4.94 -7.46 -2.60
C GLU A 350 5.83 -7.62 -3.83
N SER A 351 6.26 -6.50 -4.44
CA SER A 351 7.21 -6.52 -5.58
C SER A 351 8.54 -7.14 -5.17
N ALA A 352 9.09 -6.73 -4.02
CA ALA A 352 10.34 -7.26 -3.49
C ALA A 352 10.25 -8.77 -3.20
N TYR A 353 9.17 -9.21 -2.56
CA TYR A 353 8.94 -10.61 -2.24
C TYR A 353 8.86 -11.48 -3.51
N ALA A 354 8.11 -11.00 -4.51
CA ALA A 354 7.92 -11.67 -5.80
C ALA A 354 9.22 -11.74 -6.62
N GLN A 355 10.14 -10.77 -6.46
CA GLN A 355 11.48 -10.82 -7.07
C GLN A 355 12.44 -11.76 -6.33
N GLY A 356 12.13 -12.17 -5.10
CA GLY A 356 12.95 -13.09 -4.30
C GLY A 356 13.72 -12.43 -3.17
N TYR A 357 13.52 -11.13 -2.89
CA TYR A 357 14.12 -10.48 -1.73
C TYR A 357 13.53 -11.04 -0.43
N ARG A 358 14.38 -11.23 0.57
CA ARG A 358 14.01 -11.83 1.87
C ARG A 358 14.45 -10.98 3.06
N ARG A 359 15.29 -9.97 2.84
CA ARG A 359 15.53 -8.88 3.79
C ARG A 359 14.98 -7.59 3.23
N MET A 360 14.15 -6.89 3.99
CA MET A 360 13.49 -5.67 3.50
C MET A 360 13.66 -4.55 4.51
N ILE A 361 14.31 -3.47 4.08
CA ILE A 361 14.32 -2.22 4.83
C ILE A 361 13.02 -1.48 4.54
N VAL A 362 12.21 -1.28 5.58
CA VAL A 362 10.88 -0.69 5.47
C VAL A 362 10.74 0.51 6.41
N SER A 363 9.86 1.43 6.04
CA SER A 363 9.41 2.50 6.95
C SER A 363 8.10 2.07 7.59
N PRO A 364 8.00 2.04 8.94
CA PRO A 364 6.82 1.55 9.63
C PRO A 364 5.60 2.45 9.37
N HIS A 365 5.83 3.76 9.24
CA HIS A 365 4.77 4.74 9.03
C HIS A 365 3.98 4.58 7.73
N TYR A 366 4.53 3.86 6.75
CA TYR A 366 3.90 3.66 5.44
C TYR A 366 3.59 2.20 5.16
N THR A 367 3.90 1.31 6.10
CA THR A 367 3.73 -0.13 5.94
C THR A 367 2.63 -0.62 6.89
N ARG A 368 1.61 -1.26 6.35
CA ARG A 368 0.53 -1.83 7.16
C ARG A 368 1.03 -3.03 7.95
N ALA A 369 0.60 -3.12 9.19
CA ALA A 369 0.98 -4.19 10.09
C ALA A 369 0.47 -5.57 9.64
N GLU A 370 -0.72 -5.62 9.06
CA GLU A 370 -1.30 -6.84 8.50
C GLU A 370 -0.43 -7.39 7.37
N LEU A 371 0.14 -6.50 6.55
CA LEU A 371 1.06 -6.87 5.47
C LEU A 371 2.38 -7.39 6.05
N MET A 372 2.94 -6.70 7.05
CA MET A 372 4.13 -7.20 7.75
C MET A 372 3.88 -8.58 8.36
N LYS A 373 2.73 -8.80 9.00
CA LYS A 373 2.35 -10.08 9.58
C LYS A 373 2.33 -11.18 8.52
N GLN A 374 1.67 -10.91 7.40
CA GLN A 374 1.54 -11.83 6.27
C GLN A 374 2.90 -12.33 5.77
N PHE A 375 3.90 -11.46 5.68
CA PHE A 375 5.21 -11.80 5.13
C PHE A 375 6.28 -12.13 6.18
N SER A 376 6.06 -11.82 7.46
CA SER A 376 7.04 -11.99 8.54
C SER A 376 7.47 -13.43 8.80
N GLY A 377 6.72 -14.42 8.33
CA GLY A 377 7.10 -15.83 8.37
C GLY A 377 8.26 -16.17 7.42
N ASP A 378 8.37 -15.44 6.31
CA ASP A 378 9.33 -15.71 5.23
C ASP A 378 10.31 -14.55 4.98
N VAL A 379 10.03 -13.36 5.51
CA VAL A 379 10.81 -12.13 5.29
C VAL A 379 11.35 -11.62 6.63
N LEU A 380 12.61 -11.17 6.61
CA LEU A 380 13.20 -10.37 7.68
C LEU A 380 13.00 -8.88 7.37
N PHE A 381 12.09 -8.26 8.11
CA PHE A 381 11.88 -6.82 8.08
C PHE A 381 12.87 -6.12 9.00
N ILE A 382 13.55 -5.10 8.48
CA ILE A 382 14.53 -4.30 9.21
C ILE A 382 14.06 -2.85 9.15
N SER A 383 14.03 -2.17 10.29
CA SER A 383 13.51 -0.83 10.30
C SER A 383 14.00 0.02 11.45
N GLY A 384 14.05 1.33 11.20
CA GLY A 384 14.51 2.36 12.11
C GLY A 384 13.41 3.37 12.39
N THR A 385 13.36 3.83 13.64
CA THR A 385 12.50 4.92 14.08
C THR A 385 13.23 5.83 15.08
N TYR A 386 12.66 6.99 15.35
CA TYR A 386 13.12 7.84 16.45
C TYR A 386 12.61 7.26 17.76
N GLY A 387 13.45 7.21 18.79
CA GLY A 387 13.14 6.59 20.09
C GLY A 387 14.36 5.85 20.61
N SER A 388 14.58 5.80 21.92
CA SER A 388 15.79 5.16 22.50
C SER A 388 15.50 4.18 23.62
N VAL A 389 14.23 4.01 23.97
CA VAL A 389 13.75 3.04 24.95
C VAL A 389 12.88 2.04 24.20
N VAL A 390 13.02 0.76 24.53
CA VAL A 390 12.40 -0.36 23.79
C VAL A 390 10.89 -0.18 23.62
N ASP A 391 10.18 0.23 24.66
CA ASP A 391 8.72 0.43 24.62
C ASP A 391 8.33 1.57 23.68
N ASP A 392 8.99 2.74 23.76
CA ASP A 392 8.78 3.85 22.83
C ASP A 392 9.08 3.46 21.37
N VAL A 393 10.16 2.70 21.15
CA VAL A 393 10.52 2.18 19.81
C VAL A 393 9.43 1.26 19.28
N PHE A 394 8.96 0.32 20.10
CA PHE A 394 7.86 -0.59 19.75
C PHE A 394 6.60 0.22 19.43
N MET A 395 6.14 1.08 20.34
CA MET A 395 4.91 1.84 20.15
C MET A 395 4.98 2.71 18.90
N ARG A 396 6.07 3.43 18.64
CA ARG A 396 6.21 4.28 17.44
C ARG A 396 6.22 3.50 16.14
N PHE A 397 6.63 2.23 16.20
CA PHE A 397 6.58 1.33 15.06
C PHE A 397 5.13 1.00 14.67
N PHE A 398 4.22 0.95 15.64
CA PHE A 398 2.85 0.45 15.46
C PHE A 398 1.76 1.54 15.51
N VAL A 399 2.02 2.70 16.15
CA VAL A 399 1.07 3.83 16.30
C VAL A 399 0.68 4.48 14.96
N ALA A 400 1.49 4.38 13.92
CA ALA A 400 1.18 4.96 12.61
C ALA A 400 0.33 4.05 11.70
N GLY A 401 0.22 2.76 12.02
CA GLY A 401 -0.73 1.85 11.38
C GLY A 401 -2.04 1.86 12.17
N SER A 402 -3.19 1.86 11.48
CA SER A 402 -4.50 1.69 12.12
C SER A 402 -4.68 0.26 12.63
N LEU A 403 -3.82 -0.18 13.54
CA LEU A 403 -3.78 -1.53 14.06
C LEU A 403 -4.92 -1.75 15.04
N LYS A 404 -5.66 -2.84 14.81
CA LYS A 404 -6.63 -3.36 15.79
C LYS A 404 -6.01 -4.42 16.72
N ARG A 405 -4.77 -4.86 16.48
CA ARG A 405 -4.11 -6.00 17.17
C ARG A 405 -2.58 -5.89 17.16
N GLU A 406 -2.00 -5.01 17.98
CA GLU A 406 -0.53 -4.87 18.14
C GLU A 406 0.12 -6.15 18.66
N GLU A 407 -0.62 -6.91 19.47
CA GLU A 407 -0.29 -8.25 20.00
C GLU A 407 0.14 -9.27 18.93
N ASP A 408 -0.44 -9.17 17.73
CA ASP A 408 -0.24 -10.16 16.67
C ASP A 408 1.17 -10.14 16.09
N LEU A 409 1.87 -9.00 16.14
CA LEU A 409 3.21 -8.82 15.55
C LEU A 409 4.33 -9.00 16.56
N LEU A 410 4.07 -8.89 17.86
CA LEU A 410 5.08 -9.11 18.89
C LEU A 410 5.73 -10.50 18.78
N SER A 411 4.92 -11.51 18.42
CA SER A 411 5.39 -12.88 18.17
C SER A 411 6.43 -13.00 17.05
N SER A 412 6.46 -12.01 16.14
CA SER A 412 7.35 -11.96 14.98
C SER A 412 8.59 -11.10 15.23
N VAL A 413 8.64 -10.36 16.34
CA VAL A 413 9.82 -9.56 16.72
C VAL A 413 10.98 -10.48 17.05
N LEU A 414 12.17 -10.20 16.51
CA LEU A 414 13.42 -10.89 16.82
C LEU A 414 14.24 -10.11 17.83
N ALA A 415 14.26 -8.78 17.71
CA ALA A 415 14.91 -7.88 18.64
C ALA A 415 14.37 -6.47 18.49
N ILE A 416 14.44 -5.72 19.58
CA ILE A 416 14.22 -4.27 19.60
C ILE A 416 15.43 -3.65 20.29
N LEU A 417 16.13 -2.77 19.60
CA LEU A 417 17.29 -2.06 20.13
C LEU A 417 17.05 -0.56 20.08
N GLY A 418 16.90 0.07 21.25
CA GLY A 418 16.96 1.51 21.41
C GLY A 418 18.37 1.95 21.79
N VAL A 419 18.90 2.96 21.11
CA VAL A 419 20.20 3.56 21.45
C VAL A 419 20.04 5.06 21.67
N ALA A 420 20.43 5.48 22.87
CA ALA A 420 20.60 6.87 23.24
C ALA A 420 22.08 7.26 23.16
N TYR A 421 22.36 8.50 22.78
CA TYR A 421 23.73 9.02 22.74
C TYR A 421 23.87 10.27 23.59
N ALA A 422 24.93 10.33 24.40
CA ALA A 422 25.27 11.50 25.21
C ALA A 422 26.77 11.79 25.14
N HIS A 423 27.15 13.07 25.23
CA HIS A 423 28.56 13.46 25.26
C HIS A 423 29.10 13.42 26.70
N GLY A 424 30.09 12.56 26.91
CA GLY A 424 30.83 12.39 28.15
C GLY A 424 32.19 13.08 28.14
N SER A 425 32.96 12.84 29.20
CA SER A 425 34.32 13.36 29.38
C SER A 425 35.33 12.80 28.36
N HIS A 426 35.09 11.59 27.86
CA HIS A 426 35.97 10.88 26.92
C HIS A 426 35.42 10.79 25.49
N GLY A 427 34.33 11.51 25.19
CA GLY A 427 33.70 11.52 23.87
C GLY A 427 32.24 11.12 23.92
N ARG A 428 31.73 10.61 22.80
CA ARG A 428 30.33 10.20 22.67
C ARG A 428 30.14 8.81 23.29
N GLU A 429 29.21 8.71 24.23
CA GLU A 429 28.82 7.47 24.88
C GLU A 429 27.44 7.02 24.40
N SER A 430 27.24 5.71 24.31
CA SER A 430 25.96 5.08 23.97
C SER A 430 25.32 4.49 25.22
N ILE A 431 24.01 4.69 25.37
CA ILE A 431 23.18 4.06 26.39
C ILE A 431 22.20 3.16 25.66
N CYS A 432 22.20 1.87 25.97
CA CYS A 432 21.45 0.87 25.20
C CYS A 432 20.25 0.33 25.98
N ASP A 433 19.16 0.06 25.27
CA ASP A 433 18.01 -0.71 25.75
C ASP A 433 17.73 -1.82 24.74
N LEU A 434 17.88 -3.09 25.15
CA LEU A 434 17.76 -4.24 24.27
C LEU A 434 16.70 -5.21 24.78
N TYR A 435 15.71 -5.47 23.94
CA TYR A 435 14.75 -6.55 24.12
C TYR A 435 15.07 -7.71 23.19
N LEU A 436 15.10 -8.91 23.77
CA LEU A 436 15.18 -10.17 23.05
C LEU A 436 14.06 -11.09 23.54
N PRO A 437 13.16 -11.57 22.66
CA PRO A 437 12.04 -12.39 23.06
C PRO A 437 12.49 -13.75 23.59
N ASP A 438 12.00 -14.13 24.76
CA ASP A 438 12.09 -15.51 25.26
C ASP A 438 11.03 -16.36 24.54
N ARG A 439 11.44 -17.06 23.48
CA ARG A 439 10.54 -17.88 22.65
C ARG A 439 9.84 -19.01 23.42
N ALA A 440 10.34 -19.40 24.60
CA ALA A 440 9.68 -20.39 25.44
C ALA A 440 8.46 -19.82 26.22
N LYS A 441 8.29 -18.49 26.25
CA LYS A 441 7.31 -17.79 27.09
C LYS A 441 6.43 -16.79 26.34
N VAL A 442 6.36 -16.84 24.99
CA VAL A 442 5.54 -15.91 24.21
C VAL A 442 4.06 -16.28 24.36
N VAL A 443 3.46 -15.92 25.50
CA VAL A 443 2.03 -15.76 25.67
C VAL A 443 1.79 -14.26 25.56
N VAL A 444 1.32 -13.82 24.40
CA VAL A 444 1.10 -12.39 24.17
C VAL A 444 -0.05 -11.90 25.06
N PRO A 445 0.13 -10.84 25.86
CA PRO A 445 -0.93 -10.32 26.70
C PRO A 445 -2.09 -9.77 25.88
N ALA A 446 -3.33 -10.00 26.33
CA ALA A 446 -4.55 -9.56 25.65
C ALA A 446 -4.95 -8.09 25.91
N LYS A 447 -4.13 -7.34 26.65
CA LYS A 447 -4.37 -5.93 27.02
C LYS A 447 -3.13 -5.08 26.78
N ASP A 448 -3.32 -3.85 26.31
CA ASP A 448 -2.26 -2.91 25.97
C ASP A 448 -1.34 -2.54 27.16
N ASP A 449 -1.91 -2.35 28.35
CA ASP A 449 -1.12 -2.06 29.57
C ASP A 449 -0.21 -3.25 29.95
N ASP A 450 -0.67 -4.49 29.69
CA ASP A 450 0.10 -5.70 29.95
C ASP A 450 1.21 -5.90 28.88
N LEU A 451 1.04 -5.34 27.67
CA LEU A 451 2.01 -5.41 26.58
C LEU A 451 3.27 -4.59 26.87
N THR A 452 3.12 -3.37 27.38
CA THR A 452 4.25 -2.51 27.75
C THR A 452 5.09 -3.19 28.84
N GLN A 453 4.43 -3.72 29.88
CA GLN A 453 5.11 -4.43 30.96
C GLN A 453 5.81 -5.70 30.44
N PHE A 454 5.16 -6.48 29.58
CA PHE A 454 5.75 -7.68 28.97
C PHE A 454 7.04 -7.36 28.19
N ILE A 455 7.02 -6.28 27.41
CA ILE A 455 8.20 -5.83 26.66
C ILE A 455 9.29 -5.35 27.64
N GLN A 456 8.93 -4.58 28.66
CA GLN A 456 9.88 -4.09 29.66
C GLN A 456 10.54 -5.22 30.46
N ASP A 457 9.81 -6.30 30.76
CA ASP A 457 10.30 -7.48 31.48
C ASP A 457 11.22 -8.35 30.61
N GLY A 458 11.00 -8.39 29.30
CA GLY A 458 11.85 -9.11 28.34
C GLY A 458 13.13 -8.39 27.93
N ARG A 459 13.45 -7.24 28.55
CA ARG A 459 14.70 -6.52 28.30
C ARG A 459 15.89 -7.25 28.91
N VAL A 460 16.85 -7.59 28.06
CA VAL A 460 18.12 -8.25 28.44
C VAL A 460 19.24 -7.25 28.74
N VAL A 461 19.13 -6.04 28.20
CA VAL A 461 19.95 -4.88 28.59
C VAL A 461 19.00 -3.72 28.83
N ARG A 462 19.13 -3.07 29.97
CA ARG A 462 18.26 -1.99 30.42
C ARG A 462 19.03 -0.68 30.39
N TRP A 463 18.48 0.33 29.74
CA TRP A 463 19.13 1.65 29.68
C TRP A 463 19.36 2.24 31.07
N GLN A 464 18.51 1.91 32.06
CA GLN A 464 18.67 2.34 33.45
C GLN A 464 19.98 1.86 34.05
N ASP A 465 20.33 0.59 33.83
CA ASP A 465 21.51 -0.05 34.41
C ASP A 465 22.79 0.49 33.74
N GLU A 466 22.78 0.59 32.40
CA GLU A 466 23.87 1.21 31.62
C GLU A 466 24.11 2.66 32.05
N LEU A 467 23.04 3.43 32.27
CA LEU A 467 23.15 4.82 32.70
C LEU A 467 23.72 4.94 34.12
N VAL A 468 23.29 4.10 35.06
CA VAL A 468 23.85 4.07 36.43
C VAL A 468 25.34 3.77 36.40
N GLN A 469 25.76 2.79 35.58
CA GLN A 469 27.16 2.46 35.42
C GLN A 469 27.97 3.64 34.85
N LEU A 470 27.52 4.24 33.75
CA LEU A 470 28.23 5.36 33.11
C LEU A 470 28.31 6.62 34.00
N LEU A 471 27.29 6.88 34.82
CA LEU A 471 27.32 7.93 35.82
C LEU A 471 28.26 7.60 36.98
N GLY A 472 28.23 6.35 37.47
CA GLY A 472 29.11 5.87 38.56
C GLY A 472 30.59 5.87 38.18
N GLU A 473 30.91 5.56 36.92
CA GLU A 473 32.26 5.63 36.35
C GLU A 473 32.70 7.08 36.04
N GLY A 474 31.81 8.07 36.17
CA GLY A 474 32.11 9.46 35.84
C GLY A 474 32.32 9.74 34.35
N ARG A 475 31.94 8.79 33.48
CA ARG A 475 32.02 8.94 32.01
C ARG A 475 30.94 9.88 31.49
N LEU A 476 29.76 9.86 32.14
CA LEU A 476 28.67 10.80 31.89
C LEU A 476 28.37 11.65 33.13
N THR A 477 27.83 12.84 32.89
CA THR A 477 27.27 13.69 33.96
C THR A 477 25.75 13.73 33.84
N ARG A 478 25.04 13.96 34.96
CA ARG A 478 23.57 14.10 34.94
C ARG A 478 23.09 15.17 33.96
N SER A 479 23.81 16.30 33.89
CA SER A 479 23.49 17.41 32.97
C SER A 479 23.66 17.03 31.49
N ALA A 480 24.72 16.29 31.15
CA ALA A 480 24.93 15.81 29.79
C ALA A 480 23.78 14.89 29.33
N VAL A 481 23.34 13.98 30.21
CA VAL A 481 22.24 13.05 29.92
C VAL A 481 20.91 13.78 29.80
N GLN A 482 20.60 14.72 30.70
CA GLN A 482 19.40 15.55 30.61
C GLN A 482 19.35 16.34 29.31
N THR A 483 20.49 16.88 28.87
CA THR A 483 20.58 17.65 27.62
C THR A 483 20.34 16.76 26.41
N ALA A 484 21.00 15.61 26.36
CA ALA A 484 20.92 14.66 25.25
C ALA A 484 19.51 14.04 25.13
N LEU A 485 18.89 13.69 26.26
CA LEU A 485 17.63 12.95 26.33
C LEU A 485 16.47 13.82 26.83
N LYS A 486 16.53 15.13 26.61
CA LYS A 486 15.53 16.11 27.07
C LYS A 486 14.08 15.82 26.65
N ARG A 487 13.90 15.03 25.57
CA ARG A 487 12.59 14.65 25.04
C ARG A 487 12.03 13.37 25.67
N ASN A 488 12.82 12.67 26.48
CA ASN A 488 12.43 11.44 27.15
C ASN A 488 12.08 11.73 28.62
N ARG A 489 10.79 11.74 28.94
CA ARG A 489 10.31 12.03 30.31
C ARG A 489 10.76 10.96 31.32
N HIS A 490 10.80 9.69 30.90
CA HIS A 490 11.23 8.59 31.77
C HIS A 490 12.69 8.75 32.24
N VAL A 491 13.55 9.34 31.40
CA VAL A 491 14.94 9.64 31.79
C VAL A 491 14.99 10.74 32.85
N ALA A 492 14.18 11.79 32.71
CA ALA A 492 14.11 12.87 33.69
C ALA A 492 13.62 12.37 35.06
N ASP A 493 12.58 11.53 35.07
CA ASP A 493 12.02 10.93 36.28
C ASP A 493 13.04 10.00 36.95
N PHE A 494 13.73 9.16 36.18
CA PHE A 494 14.76 8.27 36.69
C PHE A 494 15.98 9.01 37.27
N LEU A 495 16.48 10.05 36.59
CA LEU A 495 17.59 10.85 37.11
C LEU A 495 17.24 11.56 38.43
N SER A 496 15.95 11.86 38.63
CA SER A 496 15.44 12.45 39.87
C SER A 496 15.34 11.42 41.00
N SER A 497 15.11 10.14 40.69
CA SER A 497 15.04 9.06 41.69
C SER A 497 16.40 8.52 42.12
N LEU A 498 17.47 8.78 41.36
CA LEU A 498 18.86 8.45 41.72
C LEU A 498 19.45 9.39 42.80
N SER A 499 18.64 10.22 43.45
CA SER A 499 19.05 11.19 44.48
C SER A 499 19.64 10.52 45.72
#